data_AF-A0A924XRV5-F1
#
_entry.id   AF-A0A924XRV5-F1
#
_cell.length_a   1.000
_cell.length_b   1.000
_cell.length_c   1.000
_cell.angle_alpha   90.00
_cell.angle_beta   90.00
_cell.angle_gamma   90.00
#
_symmetry.space_group_name_H-M   'P 1'
#
loop_
_entity.id
_entity.type
_entity.pdbx_description
1 polymer ?
#
loop_
_entity_poly.entity_id
_entity_poly.type
_entity_poly.pdbx_seq_one_letter_code
_entity_poly.pdbx_strand_id
1 'polypeptide(L)'
;MTPVEKPIISEPDAHGQAALLLTESLIHILVDKRTLTAAEAVEVVTTAAEVKVEVAEAAGESEARMRESLVLLAKMAGSFEVDRNSDRNRGTA
;
A
#
# COMPACT_ATOMS: atom_id res chain seq x y z
N MET A 1 21.45 38.05 -9.10
CA MET A 1 21.46 36.70 -8.47
C MET A 1 20.08 36.48 -7.89
N THR A 2 19.29 35.61 -8.49
CA THR A 2 18.02 35.16 -7.90
C THR A 2 18.33 34.27 -6.69
N PRO A 3 17.57 34.33 -5.59
CA PRO A 3 17.77 33.42 -4.47
C PRO A 3 17.42 32.01 -4.95
N VAL A 4 18.33 31.06 -4.73
CA VAL A 4 18.06 29.64 -4.97
C VAL A 4 17.08 29.21 -3.88
N GLU A 5 15.83 28.98 -4.27
CA GLU A 5 14.78 28.49 -3.39
C GLU A 5 15.21 27.13 -2.84
N LYS A 6 15.41 27.08 -1.52
CA LYS A 6 15.82 25.87 -0.81
C LYS A 6 14.74 24.79 -1.03
N PRO A 7 15.09 23.57 -1.45
CA PRO A 7 14.09 22.53 -1.63
C PRO A 7 13.42 22.27 -0.28
N ILE A 8 12.11 22.51 -0.22
CA ILE A 8 11.29 22.14 0.94
C ILE A 8 11.19 20.62 0.90
N ILE A 9 12.08 19.94 1.62
CA ILE A 9 11.91 18.53 1.93
C ILE A 9 10.75 18.48 2.94
N SER A 10 9.53 18.26 2.45
CA SER A 10 8.38 18.06 3.34
C SER A 10 8.59 16.77 4.12
N GLU A 11 8.44 16.82 5.43
CA GLU A 11 8.43 15.61 6.27
C GLU A 11 7.38 14.60 5.75
N PRO A 12 7.60 13.29 5.95
CA PRO A 12 6.59 12.28 5.63
C PRO A 12 5.27 12.60 6.33
N ASP A 13 4.15 12.45 5.61
CA ASP A 13 2.82 12.66 6.18
C ASP A 13 2.54 11.62 7.27
N ALA A 14 2.75 11.99 8.53
CA ALA A 14 2.60 11.11 9.68
C ALA A 14 1.19 10.53 9.81
N HIS A 15 0.15 11.28 9.43
CA HIS A 15 -1.23 10.80 9.46
C HIS A 15 -1.46 9.77 8.36
N GLY A 16 -0.99 10.06 7.14
CA GLY A 16 -1.03 9.12 6.03
C GLY A 16 -0.31 7.80 6.35
N GLN A 17 0.88 7.87 6.97
CA GLN A 17 1.62 6.69 7.39
C GLN A 17 0.90 5.88 8.47
N ALA A 18 0.34 6.54 9.48
CA ALA A 18 -0.43 5.86 10.52
C ALA A 18 -1.69 5.17 9.96
N ALA A 19 -2.40 5.82 9.03
CA ALA A 19 -3.57 5.24 8.37
C ALA A 19 -3.21 4.02 7.52
N LEU A 20 -2.08 4.08 6.79
CA LEU A 20 -1.57 2.96 6.00
C LEU A 20 -1.22 1.75 6.90
N LEU A 21 -0.48 1.97 7.98
CA LEU A 21 -0.12 0.90 8.94
C LEU A 21 -1.35 0.29 9.61
N LEU A 22 -2.33 1.11 9.98
CA LEU A 22 -3.59 0.64 10.55
C LEU A 22 -4.36 -0.22 9.55
N THR A 23 -4.40 0.20 8.29
CA THR A 23 -5.10 -0.52 7.21
C THR A 23 -4.45 -1.87 6.93
N GLU A 24 -3.12 -1.91 6.79
CA GLU A 24 -2.38 -3.15 6.61
C GLU A 24 -2.60 -4.12 7.78
N SER A 25 -2.51 -3.62 9.02
CA SER A 25 -2.77 -4.41 10.23
C SER A 25 -4.19 -4.98 10.25
N LEU A 26 -5.18 -4.18 9.83
CA LEU A 26 -6.58 -4.63 9.77
C LEU A 26 -6.76 -5.76 8.76
N ILE A 27 -6.17 -5.64 7.56
CA ILE A 27 -6.26 -6.67 6.53
C ILE A 27 -5.60 -7.97 7.00
N HIS A 28 -4.43 -7.90 7.65
CA HIS A 28 -3.82 -9.09 8.26
C HIS A 28 -4.74 -9.76 9.28
N ILE A 29 -5.38 -8.98 10.18
CA ILE A 29 -6.34 -9.55 11.15
C ILE A 29 -7.50 -10.25 10.43
N LEU A 30 -8.01 -9.69 9.33
CA LEU A 30 -9.10 -10.32 8.56
C LEU A 30 -8.66 -11.63 7.89
N VAL A 31 -7.41 -11.71 7.44
CA VAL A 31 -6.79 -12.94 6.93
C VAL A 31 -6.64 -13.98 8.05
N ASP A 32 -6.09 -13.58 9.20
CA ASP A 32 -5.93 -14.45 10.37
C ASP A 32 -7.26 -15.02 10.89
N LYS A 33 -8.31 -14.19 10.84
CA LYS A 33 -9.68 -14.59 11.21
C LYS A 33 -10.41 -15.34 10.10
N ARG A 34 -9.75 -15.60 8.96
CA ARG A 34 -10.31 -16.28 7.77
C ARG A 34 -11.58 -15.63 7.23
N THR A 35 -11.71 -14.32 7.45
CA THR A 35 -12.77 -13.50 6.84
C THR A 35 -12.40 -13.13 5.41
N LEU A 36 -11.10 -13.00 5.15
CA LEU A 36 -10.50 -12.92 3.83
C LEU A 36 -9.47 -14.03 3.68
N THR A 37 -9.28 -14.51 2.46
CA THR A 37 -8.09 -15.28 2.06
C THR A 37 -6.95 -14.32 1.75
N ALA A 38 -5.71 -14.81 1.83
CA ALA A 38 -4.55 -14.03 1.41
C ALA A 38 -4.63 -13.61 -0.08
N ALA A 39 -5.32 -14.38 -0.93
CA ALA A 39 -5.55 -13.99 -2.33
C ALA A 39 -6.49 -12.78 -2.44
N GLU A 40 -7.61 -12.79 -1.70
CA GLU A 40 -8.52 -11.64 -1.64
C GLU A 40 -7.85 -10.40 -1.05
N ALA A 41 -6.96 -10.57 -0.07
CA ALA A 41 -6.16 -9.46 0.47
C ALA A 41 -5.25 -8.82 -0.59
N VAL A 42 -4.57 -9.64 -1.42
CA VAL A 42 -3.78 -9.15 -2.55
C VAL A 42 -4.65 -8.42 -3.57
N GLU A 43 -5.84 -8.94 -3.88
CA GLU A 43 -6.79 -8.29 -4.79
C GLU A 43 -7.23 -6.92 -4.25
N VAL A 44 -7.58 -6.83 -2.96
CA VAL A 44 -7.96 -5.55 -2.31
C VAL A 44 -6.87 -4.49 -2.49
N VAL A 45 -5.60 -4.83 -2.23
CA VAL A 45 -4.50 -3.88 -2.36
C VAL A 45 -4.22 -3.53 -3.82
N THR A 46 -4.39 -4.48 -4.73
CA THR A 46 -4.21 -4.26 -6.18
C THR A 46 -5.29 -3.31 -6.72
N THR A 47 -6.56 -3.52 -6.36
CA THR A 47 -7.64 -2.60 -6.71
C THR A 47 -7.41 -1.21 -6.13
N ALA A 48 -6.92 -1.10 -4.89
CA ALA A 48 -6.57 0.20 -4.31
C ALA A 48 -5.46 0.92 -5.11
N ALA A 49 -4.49 0.18 -5.65
CA ALA A 49 -3.43 0.73 -6.49
C ALA A 49 -3.96 1.24 -7.83
N GLU A 50 -4.89 0.51 -8.47
CA GLU A 50 -5.54 0.93 -9.71
C GLU A 50 -6.35 2.22 -9.48
N VAL A 51 -7.19 2.25 -8.45
CA VAL A 51 -7.98 3.43 -8.08
C VAL A 51 -7.07 4.62 -7.73
N LYS A 52 -5.92 4.38 -7.09
CA LYS A 52 -4.96 5.46 -6.78
C LYS A 52 -4.46 6.16 -8.04
N VAL A 53 -4.27 5.46 -9.16
CA VAL A 53 -3.86 6.08 -10.43
C VAL A 53 -4.95 7.05 -10.90
N GLU A 54 -6.19 6.58 -10.98
CA GLU A 54 -7.34 7.39 -11.42
C GLU A 54 -7.54 8.63 -10.52
N VAL A 55 -7.44 8.44 -9.20
CA VAL A 55 -7.59 9.53 -8.22
C VAL A 55 -6.44 10.53 -8.31
N ALA A 56 -5.20 10.07 -8.49
CA ALA A 56 -4.03 10.95 -8.63
C ALA A 56 -4.13 11.81 -9.89
N GLU A 57 -4.56 11.22 -11.02
CA GLU A 57 -4.82 11.94 -12.26
C GLU A 57 -5.91 13.01 -12.08
N ALA A 58 -7.04 12.64 -11.49
CA ALA A 58 -8.16 13.56 -11.25
C ALA A 58 -7.79 14.71 -10.28
N ALA A 59 -6.92 14.45 -9.31
CA ALA A 59 -6.47 15.44 -8.33
C ALA A 59 -5.32 16.33 -8.83
N GLY A 60 -4.75 16.07 -10.00
CA GLY A 60 -3.55 16.75 -10.48
C GLY A 60 -2.32 16.48 -9.61
N GLU A 61 -2.27 15.30 -8.98
CA GLU A 61 -1.15 14.88 -8.14
C GLU A 61 0.11 14.69 -8.99
N SER A 62 1.28 15.05 -8.42
CA SER A 62 2.55 14.83 -9.12
C SER A 62 2.82 13.33 -9.31
N GLU A 63 3.42 12.97 -10.45
CA GLU A 63 3.80 11.59 -10.75
C GLU A 63 4.71 10.96 -9.68
N ALA A 64 5.60 11.76 -9.07
CA ALA A 64 6.47 11.31 -7.98
C ALA A 64 5.67 10.82 -6.75
N ARG A 65 4.70 11.62 -6.29
CA ARG A 65 3.82 11.28 -5.15
C ARG A 65 2.92 10.08 -5.45
N MET A 66 2.42 9.98 -6.67
CA MET A 66 1.65 8.82 -7.11
C MET A 66 2.52 7.55 -7.05
N ARG A 67 3.73 7.58 -7.61
CA ARG A 67 4.67 6.44 -7.57
C ARG A 67 5.05 6.05 -6.15
N GLU A 68 5.31 7.01 -5.26
CA GLU A 68 5.56 6.73 -3.84
C GLU A 68 4.41 5.95 -3.21
N SER A 69 3.16 6.38 -3.47
CA SER A 69 1.96 5.69 -2.99
C SER A 69 1.84 4.28 -3.56
N LEU A 70 2.09 4.10 -4.87
CA LEU A 70 2.05 2.79 -5.53
C LEU A 70 3.13 1.84 -4.99
N VAL A 71 4.32 2.35 -4.66
CA VAL A 71 5.38 1.55 -4.02
C VAL A 71 4.95 1.05 -2.64
N LEU A 72 4.24 1.87 -1.86
CA LEU A 72 3.73 1.46 -0.56
C LEU A 72 2.67 0.35 -0.70
N LEU A 73 1.72 0.52 -1.63
CA LEU A 73 0.70 -0.49 -1.91
C LEU A 73 1.32 -1.79 -2.43
N ALA A 74 2.33 -1.72 -3.31
CA ALA A 74 3.04 -2.90 -3.78
C ALA A 74 3.76 -3.67 -2.65
N LYS A 75 4.31 -2.96 -1.66
CA LYS A 75 4.91 -3.59 -0.48
C LYS A 75 3.87 -4.33 0.36
N MET A 76 2.70 -3.74 0.56
CA MET A 76 1.57 -4.38 1.27
C MET A 76 1.08 -5.63 0.53
N ALA A 77 0.93 -5.57 -0.80
CA ALA A 77 0.56 -6.77 -1.57
C ALA A 77 1.62 -7.89 -1.40
N GLY A 78 2.89 -7.51 -1.33
CA GLY A 78 4.01 -8.43 -1.09
C GLY A 78 3.96 -9.11 0.29
N SER A 79 3.48 -8.44 1.34
CA SER A 79 3.38 -9.06 2.68
C SER A 79 2.33 -10.18 2.70
N PHE A 80 1.19 -9.98 2.03
CA PHE A 80 0.16 -11.03 1.90
C PHE A 80 0.57 -12.19 0.99
N GLU A 81 1.39 -11.95 -0.03
CA GLU A 81 1.94 -13.00 -0.89
C GLU A 81 2.83 -13.99 -0.11
N VAL A 82 3.58 -13.48 0.89
CA VAL A 82 4.38 -14.32 1.79
C VAL A 82 3.47 -15.21 2.66
N ASP A 83 2.40 -14.64 3.21
CA ASP A 83 1.41 -15.39 4.00
C ASP A 83 0.73 -16.47 3.15
N ARG A 84 0.32 -16.12 1.93
CA ARG A 84 -0.30 -17.04 0.96
C ARG A 84 0.58 -18.24 0.67
N ASN A 85 1.88 -18.02 0.48
CA ASN A 85 2.84 -19.10 0.20
C ASN A 85 3.12 -19.95 1.45
N SER A 86 3.10 -19.33 2.63
CA SER A 86 3.24 -20.03 3.91
C SER A 86 2.06 -20.96 4.18
N ASP A 87 0.83 -20.53 3.90
CA ASP A 87 -0.37 -21.36 4.03
C ASP A 87 -0.40 -22.52 3.03
N ARG A 88 0.02 -22.26 1.77
CA ARG A 88 0.12 -23.31 0.74
C ARG A 88 1.08 -24.43 1.13
N ASN A 89 2.24 -24.08 1.70
CA ASN A 89 3.25 -25.07 2.11
C ASN A 89 2.84 -25.90 3.35
N ARG A 90 1.88 -25.44 4.17
CA ARG A 90 1.38 -26.22 5.32
C ARG A 90 0.31 -27.26 4.93
N GLY A 91 -0.30 -27.13 3.75
CA GLY A 91 -1.37 -28.01 3.27
C GLY A 91 -0.91 -29.32 2.62
N THR A 92 0.40 -29.58 2.53
CA THR A 92 0.98 -30.72 1.80
C THR A 92 1.71 -31.74 2.69
N ALA A 93 1.39 -31.79 3.99
CA ALA A 93 1.95 -32.75 4.95
C ALA A 93 0.89 -33.72 5.49
#